data_AF-A0A2A6RK15-F1
#
_entry.id   AF-A0A2A6RK15-F1
#
_cell.length_a   1.000
_cell.length_b   1.000
_cell.length_c   1.000
_cell.angle_alpha   90.00
_cell.angle_beta   90.00
_cell.angle_gamma   90.00
#
_symmetry.space_group_name_H-M   'P 1'
#
loop_
_entity.id
_entity.type
_entity.pdbx_description
1 polymer ?
#
loop_
_entity_poly.entity_id
_entity_poly.type
_entity_poly.pdbx_seq_one_letter_code
_entity_poly.pdbx_strand_id
1 'polypeptide(L)'
;MAHHEHEHERGHIGPATYYKVFAALMVLMFLTVGAWWVEGMLNIPRALGVFIAVAIASTKTVLIVLFFMHIKVSSRVTQLYAVAALVALLFMFVITMGDYFARGWPPELGPLP
;
A
#
# COMPACT_ATOMS: atom_id res chain seq x y z
N MET A 1 18.26 36.28 32.13
CA MET A 1 16.90 36.10 31.61
C MET A 1 16.83 34.66 31.11
N ALA A 2 16.13 33.81 31.86
CA ALA A 2 16.06 32.38 31.61
C ALA A 2 15.27 32.13 30.31
N HIS A 3 15.97 31.68 29.27
CA HIS A 3 15.33 31.21 28.05
C HIS A 3 14.78 29.80 28.31
N HIS A 4 13.47 29.74 28.39
CA HIS A 4 12.59 28.58 28.40
C HIS A 4 13.18 27.27 27.85
N GLU A 5 13.46 26.34 28.75
CA GLU A 5 13.69 24.92 28.46
C GLU A 5 12.33 24.21 28.33
N HIS A 6 11.69 24.22 27.15
CA HIS A 6 10.48 23.43 26.89
C HIS A 6 10.32 23.05 25.40
N GLU A 7 11.26 22.32 24.79
CA GLU A 7 11.08 21.86 23.39
C GLU A 7 11.64 20.47 23.05
N HIS A 8 11.56 19.47 23.94
CA HIS A 8 11.93 18.08 23.55
C HIS A 8 11.03 16.96 24.12
N GLU A 9 9.71 17.15 24.16
CA GLU A 9 8.78 16.01 24.24
C GLU A 9 8.29 15.62 22.85
N ARG A 10 9.21 15.16 21.99
CA ARG A 10 8.84 14.54 20.70
C ARG A 10 8.19 13.19 21.00
N GLY A 11 6.86 13.15 21.04
CA GLY A 11 6.04 11.96 21.31
C GLY A 11 6.59 10.68 20.70
N HIS A 12 7.28 9.88 21.52
CA HIS A 12 7.74 8.56 21.14
C HIS A 12 6.55 7.61 21.16
N ILE A 13 6.29 6.93 20.04
CA ILE A 13 5.29 5.87 20.02
C ILE A 13 5.77 4.78 20.98
N GLY A 14 5.02 4.57 22.06
CA GLY A 14 5.35 3.55 23.04
C GLY A 14 5.35 2.14 22.42
N PRO A 15 6.17 1.21 22.95
CA PRO A 15 6.31 -0.16 22.43
C PRO A 15 4.97 -0.91 22.34
N ALA A 16 4.03 -0.60 23.24
CA ALA A 16 2.68 -1.16 23.23
C ALA A 16 1.91 -0.92 21.92
N THR A 17 2.14 0.21 21.24
CA THR A 17 1.49 0.50 19.95
C THR A 17 2.01 -0.41 18.85
N TYR A 18 3.32 -0.67 18.80
CA TYR A 18 3.90 -1.57 17.81
C TYR A 18 3.39 -3.00 17.97
N TYR A 19 3.25 -3.49 19.20
CA TYR A 19 2.67 -4.81 19.44
C TYR A 19 1.20 -4.91 19.02
N LYS A 20 0.39 -3.86 19.24
CA LYS A 20 -1.01 -3.82 18.76
C LYS A 20 -1.08 -3.84 17.22
N VAL A 21 -0.24 -3.06 16.56
CA VAL A 21 -0.18 -3.02 15.08
C VAL A 21 0.33 -4.36 14.55
N PHE A 22 1.34 -4.95 15.18
CA PHE A 22 1.83 -6.29 14.83
C PHE A 22 0.71 -7.34 14.92
N ALA A 23 -0.07 -7.36 16.01
CA ALA A 23 -1.21 -8.25 16.14
C ALA A 23 -2.25 -8.02 15.02
N ALA A 24 -2.55 -6.76 14.69
CA ALA A 24 -3.44 -6.44 13.57
C ALA A 24 -2.91 -6.95 12.22
N LEU A 25 -1.60 -6.81 11.97
CA LEU A 25 -0.94 -7.32 10.76
C LEU A 25 -0.96 -8.85 10.69
N MET A 26 -0.80 -9.53 11.83
CA MET A 26 -0.92 -10.99 11.91
C MET A 26 -2.35 -11.43 11.58
N VAL A 27 -3.37 -10.76 12.11
CA VAL A 27 -4.77 -11.03 11.76
C VAL A 27 -5.01 -10.85 10.25
N LEU A 28 -4.56 -9.74 9.66
CA LEU A 28 -4.67 -9.49 8.22
C LEU A 28 -3.97 -10.57 7.37
N MET A 29 -2.83 -11.08 7.84
CA MET A 29 -2.13 -12.20 7.19
C MET A 29 -2.99 -13.47 7.21
N PHE A 30 -3.53 -13.85 8.37
CA PHE A 30 -4.41 -15.02 8.47
C PHE A 30 -5.67 -14.85 7.63
N LEU A 31 -6.24 -13.64 7.56
CA LEU A 31 -7.37 -13.34 6.68
C LEU A 31 -7.03 -13.54 5.20
N THR A 32 -5.82 -13.18 4.76
CA THR A 32 -5.41 -13.41 3.36
C THR A 32 -5.29 -14.90 3.06
N VAL A 33 -4.71 -15.68 3.98
CA VAL A 33 -4.61 -17.14 3.84
C VAL A 33 -6.00 -17.78 3.85
N GLY A 34 -6.87 -17.37 4.78
CA GLY A 34 -8.24 -17.85 4.86
C GLY A 34 -9.06 -17.53 3.61
N ALA A 35 -8.91 -16.32 3.07
CA ALA A 35 -9.57 -15.92 1.82
C ALA A 35 -9.17 -16.85 0.65
N TRP A 36 -7.90 -17.23 0.55
CA TRP A 36 -7.43 -18.17 -0.47
C TRP A 36 -8.05 -19.57 -0.33
N TRP A 37 -8.17 -20.08 0.91
CA TRP A 37 -8.84 -21.36 1.16
C TRP A 37 -10.33 -21.32 0.82
N VAL A 38 -11.02 -20.22 1.16
CA VAL A 38 -12.46 -20.05 0.86
C VAL A 38 -12.71 -19.91 -0.64
N GLU A 39 -11.85 -19.19 -1.37
CA GLU A 39 -11.94 -19.07 -2.83
C GLU A 39 -11.92 -20.45 -3.50
N GLY A 40 -10.99 -21.32 -3.08
CA GLY A 40 -10.87 -22.69 -3.59
C GLY A 40 -12.02 -23.61 -3.21
N MET A 41 -12.62 -23.44 -2.02
CA MET A 41 -13.70 -24.29 -1.54
C MET A 41 -15.07 -23.90 -2.10
N LEU A 42 -15.34 -22.59 -2.25
CA LEU A 42 -16.67 -22.07 -2.59
C LEU A 42 -16.83 -21.73 -4.09
N ASN A 43 -15.83 -22.00 -4.93
CA ASN A 43 -15.80 -21.64 -6.36
C ASN A 43 -16.17 -20.17 -6.59
N ILE A 44 -15.62 -19.27 -5.76
CA ILE A 44 -15.84 -17.83 -5.91
C ILE A 44 -15.21 -17.38 -7.24
N PRO A 45 -15.85 -16.46 -8.00
CA PRO A 45 -15.23 -15.90 -9.19
C PRO A 45 -13.83 -15.35 -8.88
N ARG A 46 -12.81 -15.81 -9.62
CA ARG A 46 -11.40 -15.40 -9.43
C ARG A 46 -11.22 -13.89 -9.34
N ALA A 47 -11.97 -13.13 -10.14
CA ALA A 47 -11.93 -11.67 -10.09
C ALA A 47 -12.25 -11.14 -8.69
N LEU A 48 -13.29 -11.66 -8.04
CA LEU A 48 -13.69 -11.24 -6.71
C LEU A 48 -12.66 -11.63 -5.64
N GLY A 49 -12.06 -12.83 -5.76
CA GLY A 49 -10.95 -13.26 -4.90
C GLY A 49 -9.76 -12.31 -4.97
N VAL A 50 -9.37 -11.90 -6.20
CA VAL A 50 -8.31 -10.90 -6.41
C VAL A 50 -8.65 -9.55 -5.78
N PHE A 51 -9.88 -9.05 -5.96
CA PHE A 51 -10.31 -7.79 -5.32
C PHE A 51 -10.21 -7.85 -3.79
N ILE A 52 -10.64 -8.96 -3.17
CA ILE A 52 -10.55 -9.16 -1.72
C ILE A 52 -9.08 -9.19 -1.28
N ALA A 53 -8.23 -9.94 -1.97
CA ALA A 53 -6.80 -10.03 -1.66
C ALA A 53 -6.11 -8.66 -1.75
N VAL A 54 -6.40 -7.87 -2.79
CA VAL A 54 -5.87 -6.52 -2.96
C VAL A 54 -6.35 -5.57 -1.86
N ALA A 55 -7.63 -5.66 -1.45
CA ALA A 55 -8.17 -4.85 -0.36
C ALA A 55 -7.50 -5.16 1.00
N ILE A 56 -7.23 -6.44 1.28
CA ILE A 56 -6.50 -6.84 2.49
C ILE A 56 -5.05 -6.36 2.41
N ALA A 57 -4.40 -6.52 1.26
CA ALA A 57 -3.01 -6.10 1.05
C ALA A 57 -2.84 -4.57 1.16
N SER A 58 -3.78 -3.78 0.64
CA SER A 58 -3.75 -2.32 0.74
C SER A 58 -3.89 -1.86 2.20
N THR A 59 -4.83 -2.45 2.94
CA THR A 59 -5.01 -2.20 4.39
C THR A 59 -3.73 -2.52 5.18
N LYS A 60 -3.11 -3.68 4.90
CA LYS A 60 -1.83 -4.09 5.51
C LYS A 60 -0.73 -3.07 5.23
N THR A 61 -0.65 -2.58 4.00
CA THR A 61 0.38 -1.61 3.58
C THR A 61 0.19 -0.27 4.29
N VAL A 62 -1.05 0.22 4.42
CA VAL A 62 -1.34 1.46 5.14
C VAL A 62 -0.89 1.39 6.61
N LEU A 63 -1.17 0.28 7.30
CA LEU A 63 -0.71 0.07 8.68
C LEU A 63 0.82 0.08 8.79
N ILE A 64 1.52 -0.57 7.85
CA ILE A 64 2.98 -0.59 7.83
C ILE A 64 3.56 0.81 7.63
N VAL A 65 3.05 1.55 6.64
CA VAL A 65 3.54 2.90 6.31
C VAL A 65 3.31 3.87 7.48
N LEU A 66 2.14 3.83 8.11
CA LEU A 66 1.82 4.78 9.18
C LEU A 66 2.66 4.53 10.45
N PHE A 67 2.87 3.28 10.82
CA PHE A 67 3.46 2.92 12.12
C PHE A 67 4.92 2.48 12.04
N PHE A 68 5.27 1.57 11.12
CA PHE A 68 6.63 1.04 11.03
C PHE A 68 7.58 1.94 10.21
N MET A 69 7.06 2.67 9.23
CA MET A 69 7.83 3.71 8.53
C MET A 69 7.80 5.06 9.25
N HIS A 70 7.23 5.12 10.45
CA HIS A 70 7.15 6.32 11.30
C HIS A 70 6.54 7.56 10.62
N ILE A 71 5.80 7.38 9.51
CA ILE A 71 5.25 8.52 8.76
C ILE A 71 4.30 9.33 9.63
N LYS A 72 3.54 8.67 10.51
CA LYS A 72 2.62 9.36 11.44
C LYS A 72 3.33 10.33 12.40
N VAL A 73 4.56 10.02 12.80
CA VAL A 73 5.37 10.83 13.75
C VAL A 73 6.28 11.81 13.04
N SER A 74 6.55 11.56 11.75
CA SER A 74 7.42 12.40 10.93
C SER A 74 6.87 13.80 10.70
N SER A 75 7.74 14.71 10.27
CA SER A 75 7.35 16.08 9.92
C SER A 75 6.30 16.12 8.80
N ARG A 76 5.49 17.19 8.75
CA ARG A 76 4.50 17.37 7.67
C ARG A 76 5.12 17.40 6.27
N VAL A 77 6.37 17.88 6.16
CA VAL A 77 7.13 17.88 4.89
C VAL A 77 7.45 16.44 4.46
N THR A 78 7.87 15.59 5.39
CA THR A 78 8.12 14.16 5.13
C THR A 78 6.85 13.44 4.69
N GLN A 79 5.72 13.72 5.34
CA GLN A 79 4.42 13.16 4.96
C GLN A 79 4.01 13.59 3.55
N LEU A 80 4.21 14.86 3.19
CA LEU A 80 3.93 15.35 1.84
C LEU A 80 4.76 14.64 0.78
N TYR A 81 6.06 14.45 1.04
CA TYR A 81 6.94 13.72 0.12
C TYR A 81 6.52 12.25 -0.06
N ALA A 82 6.11 11.59 1.02
CA ALA A 82 5.63 10.21 0.95
C ALA A 82 4.36 10.09 0.09
N VAL A 83 3.41 11.03 0.23
CA VAL A 83 2.22 11.08 -0.63
C VAL A 83 2.59 11.38 -2.07
N ALA A 84 3.51 12.34 -2.30
CA ALA A 84 3.99 12.67 -3.64
C ALA A 84 4.66 11.46 -4.32
N ALA A 85 5.45 10.69 -3.59
CA ALA A 85 6.07 9.46 -4.09
C ALA A 85 5.04 8.39 -4.46
N LEU A 86 3.99 8.20 -3.64
CA LEU A 86 2.89 7.29 -3.95
C LEU A 86 2.09 7.72 -5.19
N VAL A 87 1.83 9.02 -5.32
CA VAL A 87 1.14 9.59 -6.49
C VAL A 87 2.00 9.42 -7.74
N ALA A 88 3.29 9.71 -7.67
CA ALA A 88 4.22 9.51 -8.78
C ALA A 88 4.30 8.03 -9.19
N LEU A 89 4.34 7.10 -8.22
CA LEU A 89 4.30 5.66 -8.48
C LEU A 89 3.00 5.25 -9.19
N LEU A 90 1.85 5.77 -8.75
CA LEU A 90 0.57 5.51 -9.39
C LEU A 90 0.55 6.01 -10.84
N PHE A 91 1.06 7.21 -11.10
CA PHE A 91 1.23 7.72 -12.46
C PHE A 91 2.11 6.81 -13.32
N MET A 92 3.25 6.35 -12.79
CA MET A 92 4.11 5.40 -13.51
C MET A 92 3.37 4.11 -13.86
N PHE A 93 2.60 3.53 -12.93
CA PHE A 93 1.81 2.33 -13.20
C PHE A 93 0.77 2.55 -14.29
N VAL A 94 0.01 3.64 -14.22
CA VAL A 94 -1.05 3.95 -15.20
C VAL A 94 -0.46 4.14 -16.59
N ILE A 95 0.60 4.94 -16.72
CA ILE A 95 1.24 5.20 -18.01
C ILE A 95 1.86 3.92 -18.56
N THR A 96 2.60 3.17 -17.73
CA THR A 96 3.26 1.93 -18.18
C THR A 96 2.24 0.89 -18.63
N MET A 97 1.21 0.60 -17.82
CA MET A 97 0.17 -0.35 -18.25
C MET A 97 -0.61 0.15 -19.45
N GLY A 98 -0.92 1.44 -19.51
CA GLY A 98 -1.55 2.06 -20.68
C GLY A 98 -0.75 1.83 -21.96
N ASP A 99 0.57 1.99 -21.89
CA ASP A 99 1.48 1.70 -23.01
C ASP A 99 1.42 0.22 -23.43
N TYR A 100 1.49 -0.72 -22.48
CA TYR A 100 1.34 -2.15 -22.76
C TYR A 100 0.00 -2.50 -23.42
N PHE A 101 -1.11 -1.91 -22.95
CA PHE A 101 -2.43 -2.12 -23.54
C PHE A 101 -2.54 -1.53 -24.96
N ALA A 102 -1.88 -0.40 -25.22
CA ALA A 102 -1.91 0.26 -26.53
C ALA A 102 -1.05 -0.42 -27.60
N ARG A 103 -0.02 -1.20 -27.23
CA ARG A 103 0.90 -1.88 -28.15
C ARG A 103 0.29 -2.99 -29.04
N GLY A 104 -1.02 -3.25 -28.93
CA GLY A 104 -1.75 -4.23 -29.75
C GLY A 104 -2.60 -3.65 -30.89
N TRP A 105 -2.49 -2.36 -31.23
CA TRP A 105 -3.43 -1.67 -32.13
C TRP A 105 -2.76 -0.72 -33.15
N PRO A 106 -3.00 -0.83 -34.48
CA PRO A 106 -3.29 -2.02 -35.31
C PRO A 106 -2.00 -2.71 -35.80
N PRO A 107 -2.08 -3.97 -36.28
CA PRO A 107 -0.94 -4.64 -36.93
C PRO A 107 -0.53 -3.89 -38.19
N GLU A 108 0.77 -3.65 -38.37
CA GLU A 108 1.30 -3.18 -39.65
C GLU A 108 1.00 -4.24 -40.71
N LEU A 109 0.11 -3.90 -41.65
CA LEU A 109 -0.01 -4.65 -42.90
C LEU A 109 1.27 -4.39 -43.69
N GLY A 110 2.25 -5.29 -43.54
CA GLY A 110 3.39 -5.34 -44.43
C GLY A 110 2.92 -5.40 -45.90
N PRO A 111 3.72 -4.94 -46.87
CA PRO A 111 3.33 -4.91 -48.27
C PRO A 111 2.84 -6.30 -48.71
N LEU A 112 1.58 -6.39 -49.15
CA LEU A 112 1.05 -7.60 -49.75
C LEU A 112 1.81 -7.86 -51.07
N PRO A 113 2.19 -9.12 -51.38
CA PRO A 113 2.72 -9.47 -52.70
C PRO A 113 1.68 -9.30 -53.81
#